data_AF-A0A2N7GD54-F1
#
_entry.id   AF-A0A2N7GD54-F1
#
_cell.length_a   1.000
_cell.length_b   1.000
_cell.length_c   1.000
_cell.angle_alpha   90.00
_cell.angle_beta   90.00
_cell.angle_gamma   90.00
#
_symmetry.space_group_name_H-M   'P 1'
#
loop_
_entity.id
_entity.type
_entity.pdbx_description
1 polymer ?
#
loop_
_entity_poly.entity_id
_entity_poly.type
_entity_poly.pdbx_seq_one_letter_code
_entity_poly.pdbx_strand_id
1 'polypeptide(L)'
;MNPSMVALHSNWLNADAVKVVINTALPVDESYSSELQTLSQLHSSFRRISVFYSLLYVVVEGYRELGSTDEKVDSLLEQHDFVDALRLFRNATFHYQKSPIPEKAMKFLETENSENWIQDLHVGFRRYFEQQLPIKETMEKLKA
;
A
#
# COMPACT_ATOMS: atom_id res chain seq x y z
N MET A 1 7.21 24.02 6.52
CA MET A 1 7.05 22.63 6.03
C MET A 1 6.17 22.69 4.78
N ASN A 2 6.56 22.09 3.66
CA ASN A 2 5.79 22.15 2.41
C ASN A 2 4.44 21.42 2.60
N PRO A 3 3.28 22.09 2.53
CA PRO A 3 1.97 21.47 2.77
C PRO A 3 1.70 20.25 1.89
N SER A 4 2.16 20.27 0.63
CA SER A 4 1.98 19.16 -0.30
C SER A 4 2.80 17.94 0.10
N MET A 5 4.01 18.13 0.66
CA MET A 5 4.82 17.02 1.18
C MET A 5 4.17 16.38 2.41
N VAL A 6 3.55 17.19 3.27
CA VAL A 6 2.79 16.69 4.44
C VAL A 6 1.57 15.91 3.98
N ALA A 7 0.85 16.40 2.95
CA ALA A 7 -0.28 15.69 2.37
C ALA A 7 0.15 14.35 1.75
N LEU A 8 1.27 14.31 1.04
CA LEU A 8 1.83 13.06 0.50
C LEU A 8 2.21 12.06 1.60
N HIS A 9 2.89 12.54 2.66
CA HIS A 9 3.20 11.71 3.83
C HIS A 9 1.94 11.21 4.54
N SER A 10 0.89 12.02 4.65
CA SER A 10 -0.40 11.59 5.20
C SER A 10 -1.02 10.44 4.40
N ASN A 11 -0.89 10.44 3.07
CA ASN A 11 -1.35 9.32 2.24
C ASN A 11 -0.52 8.05 2.48
N TRP A 12 0.79 8.19 2.69
CA TRP A 12 1.63 7.05 3.07
C TRP A 12 1.26 6.51 4.46
N LEU A 13 0.97 7.37 5.44
CA LEU A 13 0.49 6.96 6.77
C LEU A 13 -0.83 6.19 6.69
N ASN A 14 -1.74 6.56 5.78
CA ASN A 14 -2.97 5.78 5.55
C ASN A 14 -2.64 4.35 5.10
N ALA A 15 -1.68 4.19 4.19
CA ALA A 15 -1.26 2.86 3.75
C ALA A 15 -0.55 2.09 4.87
N ASP A 16 0.35 2.75 5.62
CA ASP A 16 1.08 2.15 6.75
C ASP A 16 0.14 1.66 7.85
N ALA A 17 -0.90 2.43 8.17
CA ALA A 17 -1.93 2.03 9.14
C ALA A 17 -2.63 0.72 8.73
N VAL A 18 -2.94 0.54 7.43
CA VAL A 18 -3.56 -0.70 6.92
C VAL A 18 -2.56 -1.86 6.94
N LYS A 19 -1.26 -1.61 6.71
CA LYS A 19 -0.21 -2.64 6.79
C LYS A 19 -0.20 -3.34 8.15
N VAL A 20 -0.39 -2.60 9.23
CA VAL A 20 -0.50 -3.17 10.59
C VAL A 20 -1.66 -4.17 10.70
N VAL A 21 -2.78 -3.85 10.05
CA VAL A 21 -3.99 -4.69 10.06
C VAL A 21 -3.82 -5.98 9.25
N ILE A 22 -2.99 -5.99 8.20
CA ILE A 22 -2.71 -7.21 7.42
C ILE A 22 -2.20 -8.35 8.31
N ASN A 23 -1.33 -8.02 9.27
CA ASN A 23 -0.71 -9.01 10.16
C ASN A 23 -1.55 -9.33 11.40
N THR A 24 -2.70 -8.68 11.58
CA THR A 24 -3.54 -8.87 12.75
C THR A 24 -4.43 -10.09 12.56
N ALA A 25 -4.57 -10.93 13.60
CA ALA A 25 -5.49 -12.06 13.57
C ALA A 25 -6.92 -11.61 13.19
N LEU A 26 -7.54 -12.38 12.32
CA LEU A 26 -8.93 -12.16 11.91
C LEU A 26 -9.85 -12.91 12.87
N PRO A 27 -10.95 -12.28 13.33
CA PRO A 27 -11.92 -12.98 14.16
C PRO A 27 -12.53 -14.14 13.36
N VAL A 28 -12.72 -15.27 14.04
CA VAL A 28 -13.41 -16.44 13.49
C VAL A 28 -14.77 -16.51 14.16
N ASP A 29 -15.82 -16.65 13.37
CA ASP A 29 -17.15 -16.95 13.87
C ASP A 29 -17.35 -18.47 13.84
N GLU A 30 -17.25 -19.08 15.02
CA GLU A 30 -17.33 -20.53 15.22
C GLU A 30 -18.73 -21.10 14.94
N SER A 31 -19.74 -20.25 14.70
CA SER A 31 -21.09 -20.71 14.34
C SER A 31 -21.18 -21.24 12.90
N TYR A 32 -20.20 -20.95 12.04
CA TYR A 32 -20.14 -21.42 10.65
C TYR A 32 -19.33 -22.72 10.50
N SER A 33 -19.52 -23.43 9.37
CA SER A 33 -18.69 -24.60 9.03
C SER A 33 -17.22 -24.21 8.79
N SER A 34 -16.31 -25.18 8.91
CA SER A 34 -14.87 -24.98 8.68
C SER A 34 -14.57 -24.38 7.31
N GLU A 35 -15.29 -24.81 6.27
CA GLU A 35 -15.11 -24.31 4.91
C GLU A 35 -15.47 -22.82 4.80
N LEU A 36 -16.59 -22.42 5.43
CA LEU A 36 -17.03 -21.02 5.44
C LEU A 36 -16.10 -20.15 6.28
N GLN A 37 -15.57 -20.67 7.39
CA GLN A 37 -14.55 -19.99 8.17
C GLN A 37 -13.29 -19.76 7.30
N THR A 38 -12.75 -20.79 6.65
CA THR A 38 -11.58 -20.65 5.77
C THR A 38 -11.82 -19.64 4.64
N LEU A 39 -12.98 -19.70 3.98
CA LEU A 39 -13.33 -18.76 2.91
C LEU A 39 -13.41 -17.32 3.42
N SER A 40 -14.04 -17.10 4.57
CA SER A 40 -14.15 -15.78 5.21
C SER A 40 -12.77 -15.20 5.57
N GLN A 41 -11.89 -16.04 6.11
CA GLN A 41 -10.51 -15.68 6.45
C GLN A 41 -9.72 -15.28 5.20
N LEU A 42 -9.75 -16.12 4.16
CA LEU A 42 -9.09 -15.84 2.89
C LEU A 42 -9.57 -14.53 2.27
N HIS A 43 -10.89 -14.34 2.20
CA HIS A 43 -11.48 -13.14 1.62
C HIS A 43 -11.11 -11.88 2.42
N SER A 44 -11.17 -11.94 3.75
CA SER A 44 -10.82 -10.80 4.60
C SER A 44 -9.34 -10.44 4.52
N SER A 45 -8.44 -11.43 4.51
CA SER A 45 -7.00 -11.23 4.29
C SER A 45 -6.73 -10.58 2.94
N PHE A 46 -7.36 -11.10 1.88
CA PHE A 46 -7.24 -10.56 0.54
C PHE A 46 -7.69 -9.10 0.47
N ARG A 47 -8.80 -8.72 1.13
CA ARG A 47 -9.29 -7.33 1.15
C ARG A 47 -8.33 -6.39 1.89
N ARG A 48 -7.74 -6.82 3.01
CA ARG A 48 -6.73 -6.03 3.75
C ARG A 48 -5.50 -5.73 2.90
N ILE A 49 -4.96 -6.76 2.24
CA ILE A 49 -3.85 -6.61 1.29
C ILE A 49 -4.24 -5.69 0.14
N SER A 50 -5.45 -5.87 -0.39
CA SER A 50 -5.91 -5.10 -1.54
C SER A 50 -5.96 -3.60 -1.26
N VAL A 51 -6.49 -3.22 -0.09
CA VAL A 51 -6.54 -1.82 0.33
C VAL A 51 -5.13 -1.25 0.53
N PHE A 52 -4.23 -1.98 1.20
CA PHE A 52 -2.85 -1.54 1.42
C PHE A 52 -2.11 -1.25 0.11
N TYR A 53 -2.11 -2.20 -0.82
CA TYR A 53 -1.43 -2.04 -2.11
C TYR A 53 -2.01 -0.87 -2.91
N SER A 54 -3.34 -0.74 -2.90
CA SER A 54 -4.03 0.32 -3.61
C SER A 54 -3.76 1.70 -3.02
N LEU A 55 -3.65 1.82 -1.69
CA LEU A 55 -3.23 3.06 -1.04
C LEU A 55 -1.76 3.41 -1.33
N LEU A 56 -0.87 2.41 -1.44
CA LEU A 56 0.50 2.65 -1.86
C LEU A 56 0.58 3.27 -3.25
N TYR A 57 -0.28 2.84 -4.19
CA TYR A 57 -0.34 3.44 -5.51
C TYR A 57 -0.74 4.93 -5.47
N VAL A 58 -1.64 5.31 -4.55
CA VAL A 58 -2.00 6.73 -4.36
C VAL A 58 -0.78 7.56 -3.94
N VAL A 59 0.13 6.98 -3.14
CA VAL A 59 1.42 7.62 -2.80
C VAL A 59 2.29 7.77 -4.06
N VAL A 60 2.31 6.78 -4.95
CA VAL A 60 3.03 6.87 -6.23
C VAL A 60 2.46 8.00 -7.11
N GLU A 61 1.14 8.12 -7.18
CA GLU A 61 0.47 9.21 -7.93
C GLU A 61 0.89 10.58 -7.39
N GLY A 62 0.77 10.80 -6.07
CA GLY A 62 1.15 12.06 -5.46
C GLY A 62 2.66 12.35 -5.56
N TYR A 63 3.51 11.33 -5.42
CA TYR A 63 4.96 11.47 -5.59
C TYR A 63 5.32 11.98 -6.99
N ARG A 64 4.70 11.43 -8.03
CA ARG A 64 4.88 11.87 -9.43
C ARG A 64 4.28 13.24 -9.68
N GLU A 65 3.09 13.53 -9.14
CA GLU A 65 2.41 14.82 -9.29
C GLU A 65 3.24 15.97 -8.70
N LEU A 66 3.93 15.73 -7.58
CA LEU A 66 4.81 16.72 -6.96
C LEU A 66 6.17 16.88 -7.66
N GLY A 67 6.49 16.04 -8.64
CA GLY A 67 7.81 16.03 -9.29
C GLY A 67 8.94 15.67 -8.33
N SER A 68 8.64 14.87 -7.31
CA SER A 68 9.61 14.40 -6.33
C SER A 68 10.62 13.41 -6.95
N THR A 69 11.82 13.36 -6.38
CA THR A 69 12.90 12.46 -6.80
C THR A 69 13.60 11.84 -5.60
N ASP A 70 13.93 10.55 -5.68
CA ASP A 70 14.63 9.76 -4.68
C ASP A 70 15.14 8.48 -5.36
N GLU A 71 16.46 8.26 -5.34
CA GLU A 71 17.12 7.18 -6.08
C GLU A 71 16.49 5.80 -5.87
N LYS A 72 16.08 5.46 -4.64
CA LYS A 72 15.54 4.13 -4.36
C LYS A 72 14.09 4.03 -4.83
N VAL A 73 13.27 5.03 -4.55
CA VAL A 73 11.88 5.07 -5.03
C VAL A 73 11.87 5.08 -6.56
N ASP A 74 12.68 5.93 -7.20
CA ASP A 74 12.77 6.05 -8.64
C ASP A 74 13.15 4.72 -9.30
N SER A 75 14.19 4.02 -8.79
CA SER A 75 14.58 2.70 -9.31
C SER A 75 13.48 1.62 -9.22
N LEU A 76 12.60 1.73 -8.23
CA LEU A 76 11.44 0.82 -8.11
C LEU A 76 10.35 1.20 -9.10
N LEU A 77 10.13 2.51 -9.30
CA LEU A 77 9.11 3.05 -10.21
C LEU A 77 9.48 2.94 -11.70
N GLU A 78 10.76 2.71 -12.01
CA GLU A 78 11.25 2.32 -13.35
C GLU A 78 10.79 0.92 -13.77
N GLN A 79 10.37 0.06 -12.82
CA GLN A 79 9.80 -1.25 -13.12
C GLN A 79 8.33 -1.09 -13.55
N HIS A 80 8.15 -0.60 -14.77
CA HIS A 80 6.86 -0.13 -15.29
C HIS A 80 5.76 -1.20 -15.27
N ASP A 81 6.09 -2.48 -15.43
CA ASP A 81 5.12 -3.57 -15.37
C ASP A 81 4.46 -3.70 -13.99
N PHE A 82 5.23 -3.58 -12.91
CA PHE A 82 4.70 -3.58 -11.54
C PHE A 82 3.85 -2.34 -11.29
N VAL A 83 4.32 -1.17 -11.74
CA VAL A 83 3.59 0.09 -11.54
C VAL A 83 2.26 0.08 -12.29
N ASP A 84 2.22 -0.42 -13.53
CA ASP A 84 0.98 -0.49 -14.31
C ASP A 84 0.01 -1.54 -13.74
N ALA A 85 0.53 -2.70 -13.34
CA ALA A 85 -0.29 -3.72 -12.69
C ALA A 85 -0.87 -3.20 -11.36
N LEU A 86 -0.09 -2.47 -10.56
CA LEU A 86 -0.56 -1.85 -9.31
C LEU A 86 -1.62 -0.75 -9.56
N ARG A 87 -1.49 0.03 -10.64
CA ARG A 87 -2.50 1.00 -11.08
C ARG A 87 -3.84 0.32 -11.36
N LEU A 88 -3.82 -0.77 -12.14
CA LEU A 88 -5.02 -1.54 -12.47
C LEU A 88 -5.62 -2.19 -11.21
N PHE A 89 -4.76 -2.68 -10.32
CA PHE A 89 -5.14 -3.23 -9.03
C PHE A 89 -5.87 -2.20 -8.15
N ARG A 90 -5.33 -0.99 -8.04
CA ARG A 90 -5.94 0.14 -7.33
C ARG A 90 -7.32 0.49 -7.88
N ASN A 91 -7.47 0.49 -9.21
CA ASN A 91 -8.75 0.73 -9.84
C ASN A 91 -9.77 -0.35 -9.49
N ALA A 92 -9.38 -1.63 -9.54
CA ALA A 92 -10.25 -2.73 -9.16
C ALA A 92 -10.66 -2.72 -7.68
N THR A 93 -9.79 -2.23 -6.79
CA THR A 93 -10.08 -2.16 -5.35
C THR A 93 -11.08 -1.05 -5.00
N PHE A 94 -10.95 0.14 -5.61
CA PHE A 94 -11.74 1.31 -5.23
C PHE A 94 -12.89 1.66 -6.18
N HIS A 95 -13.02 0.98 -7.32
CA HIS A 95 -14.12 1.18 -8.26
C HIS A 95 -14.98 -0.06 -8.35
N TYR A 96 -16.30 0.11 -8.41
CA TYR A 96 -17.26 -0.98 -8.55
C TYR A 96 -16.90 -1.90 -9.73
N GLN A 97 -16.92 -3.20 -9.47
CA GLN A 97 -16.64 -4.25 -10.45
C GLN A 97 -17.85 -5.17 -10.57
N LYS A 98 -18.19 -5.55 -11.80
CA LYS A 98 -19.23 -6.56 -12.06
C LYS A 98 -18.76 -7.97 -11.75
N SER A 99 -17.46 -8.23 -11.87
CA SER A 99 -16.83 -9.49 -11.46
C SER A 99 -16.36 -9.40 -10.00
N PRO A 100 -16.56 -10.45 -9.18
CA PRO A 100 -16.05 -10.49 -7.80
C PRO A 100 -14.54 -10.27 -7.69
N ILE A 101 -13.79 -10.74 -8.70
CA ILE A 101 -12.35 -10.59 -8.84
C ILE A 101 -12.05 -10.28 -10.31
N PRO A 102 -11.68 -9.04 -10.67
CA PRO A 102 -11.27 -8.72 -12.03
C PRO A 102 -9.94 -9.37 -12.38
N GLU A 103 -9.85 -10.02 -13.54
CA GLU A 103 -8.61 -10.63 -14.07
C GLU A 103 -7.43 -9.65 -14.08
N LYS A 104 -7.69 -8.39 -14.45
CA LYS A 104 -6.69 -7.31 -14.44
C LYS A 104 -6.15 -6.98 -13.04
N ALA A 105 -6.90 -7.25 -11.99
CA ALA A 105 -6.45 -7.10 -10.61
C ALA A 105 -5.57 -8.29 -10.20
N MET A 106 -5.91 -9.51 -10.61
CA MET A 106 -5.10 -10.68 -10.29
C MET A 106 -3.69 -10.61 -10.87
N LYS A 107 -3.52 -9.97 -12.02
CA LYS A 107 -2.22 -9.80 -12.68
C LYS A 107 -1.12 -9.29 -11.73
N PHE A 108 -1.41 -8.32 -10.86
CA PHE A 108 -0.38 -7.84 -9.92
C PHE A 108 0.06 -8.93 -8.95
N LEU A 109 -0.91 -9.64 -8.35
CA LEU A 109 -0.66 -10.70 -7.38
C LEU A 109 -0.01 -11.95 -7.99
N GLU A 110 -0.27 -12.20 -9.27
CA GLU A 110 0.31 -13.31 -10.03
C GLU A 110 1.70 -12.99 -10.57
N THR A 111 2.10 -11.71 -10.59
CA THR A 111 3.43 -11.32 -11.06
C THR A 111 4.46 -11.75 -10.03
N GLU A 112 5.45 -12.52 -10.47
CA GLU A 112 6.54 -12.99 -9.63
C GLU A 112 7.24 -11.81 -8.94
N ASN A 113 7.55 -11.95 -7.65
CA ASN A 113 8.18 -10.93 -6.81
C ASN A 113 7.39 -9.63 -6.58
N SER A 114 6.13 -9.53 -7.01
CA SER A 114 5.28 -8.36 -6.73
C SER A 114 5.16 -8.04 -5.23
N GLU A 115 5.10 -9.08 -4.39
CA GLU A 115 5.09 -8.94 -2.93
C GLU A 115 6.37 -8.33 -2.37
N ASN A 116 7.53 -8.67 -2.93
CA ASN A 116 8.80 -8.11 -2.50
C ASN A 116 8.93 -6.66 -2.97
N TRP A 117 8.56 -6.40 -4.23
CA TRP A 117 8.59 -5.07 -4.84
C TRP A 117 7.71 -4.07 -4.07
N ILE A 118 6.49 -4.45 -3.69
CA ILE A 118 5.57 -3.55 -2.97
C ILE A 118 6.04 -3.27 -1.53
N GLN A 119 6.70 -4.24 -0.88
CA GLN A 119 7.30 -4.03 0.45
C GLN A 119 8.51 -3.10 0.36
N ASP A 120 9.36 -3.30 -0.64
CA ASP A 120 10.50 -2.42 -0.92
C ASP A 120 10.04 -1.00 -1.24
N LEU A 121 8.93 -0.84 -1.96
CA LEU A 121 8.34 0.47 -2.26
C LEU A 121 7.81 1.15 -1.00
N HIS A 122 7.13 0.40 -0.12
CA HIS A 122 6.65 0.92 1.16
C HIS A 122 7.80 1.41 2.05
N VAL A 123 8.87 0.62 2.15
CA VAL A 123 10.09 0.97 2.89
C VAL A 123 10.83 2.15 2.24
N GLY A 124 10.90 2.17 0.91
CA GLY A 124 11.50 3.28 0.15
C GLY A 124 10.80 4.60 0.45
N PHE A 125 9.46 4.62 0.43
CA PHE A 125 8.68 5.80 0.79
C PHE A 125 8.87 6.21 2.26
N ARG A 126 8.93 5.25 3.20
CA ARG A 126 9.25 5.57 4.60
C ARG A 126 10.56 6.34 4.72
N ARG A 127 11.62 5.80 4.12
CA ARG A 127 12.95 6.43 4.12
C ARG A 127 12.90 7.82 3.50
N TYR A 128 12.22 7.94 2.37
CA TYR A 128 12.04 9.22 1.68
C TYR A 128 11.41 10.27 2.61
N PHE A 129 10.30 9.96 3.29
CA PHE A 129 9.67 10.92 4.21
C PHE A 129 10.52 11.22 5.44
N GLU A 130 11.23 10.25 6.00
CA GLU A 130 12.16 10.46 7.11
C GLU A 130 13.33 11.40 6.74
N GLN A 131 13.67 11.52 5.45
CA GLN A 131 14.67 12.47 4.94
C GLN A 131 14.08 13.85 4.62
N GLN A 132 12.86 13.90 4.09
CA GLN A 132 12.23 15.15 3.63
C GLN A 132 11.53 15.94 4.75
N LEU A 133 11.10 15.25 5.81
CA LEU A 133 10.38 15.85 6.92
C LEU A 133 11.26 15.84 8.17
N PRO A 134 11.26 16.92 8.99
CA PRO A 134 12.07 17.02 10.21
C PRO A 134 11.46 16.20 11.35
N ILE A 135 11.16 14.92 11.10
CA ILE A 135 10.44 14.03 12.03
C ILE A 135 11.29 13.81 13.27
N LYS A 136 12.59 13.51 13.09
CA LYS A 136 13.51 13.23 14.20
C LYS A 136 13.74 14.46 15.07
N GLU A 137 14.02 15.61 14.46
CA GLU A 137 14.24 16.86 15.18
C GLU A 137 12.99 17.31 15.94
N THR A 138 11.80 17.08 15.37
CA THR A 138 10.53 17.36 16.04
C THR A 138 10.31 16.42 17.23
N MET A 139 10.60 15.13 17.07
CA MET A 139 10.49 14.14 18.16
C MET A 139 11.47 14.41 19.30
N GLU A 140 12.70 14.83 19.01
CA GLU A 140 13.70 15.19 20.02
C GLU A 140 13.27 16.42 20.82
N LYS A 141 12.72 17.44 20.17
CA LYS A 141 12.18 18.63 20.84
C LYS A 141 10.97 18.36 21.73
N LEU A 142 10.17 17.34 21.41
CA LEU A 142 9.01 16.93 22.24
C LEU A 142 9.40 16.07 23.45
N LYS A 143 10.60 15.47 23.44
CA LYS A 143 11.13 14.67 24.55
C LYS A 143 12.00 15.47 25.52
N ALA A 144 12.44 16.67 25.13
CA ALA A 144 13.18 17.62 25.95
C ALA A 144 12.25 18.50 26.78
#